data_AF-A0A939UJW0-F1
#
_entry.id   AF-A0A939UJW0-F1
#
_cell.length_a   1.000
_cell.length_b   1.000
_cell.length_c   1.000
_cell.angle_alpha   90.00
_cell.angle_beta   90.00
_cell.angle_gamma   90.00
#
_symmetry.space_group_name_H-M   'P 1'
#
loop_
_entity.id
_entity.type
_entity.pdbx_description
1 polymer ?
#
loop_
_entity_poly.entity_id
_entity_poly.type
_entity_poly.pdbx_seq_one_letter_code
_entity_poly.pdbx_strand_id
1 'polypeptide(L)'
;MKKTVNIAVFVSGGGTNLQALLDAQANGMIPHGNIVLVLSNSRDAYALTRAKNAGVETAVVVKKEEGSQEKFEEKIRSVLTEKNIDLIVLAGFLAILSEDFTSRYVNRIINVHPSLIPSFCGKGF
;
A
#
# COMPACT_ATOMS: atom_id res chain seq x y z
N MET A 1 15.14 -18.33 -7.66
CA MET A 1 13.96 -17.43 -7.71
C MET A 1 13.49 -17.17 -6.30
N LYS A 2 13.18 -15.92 -5.93
CA LYS A 2 12.56 -15.60 -4.63
C LYS A 2 11.22 -16.36 -4.57
N LYS A 3 11.05 -17.22 -3.57
CA LYS A 3 9.92 -18.17 -3.51
C LYS A 3 8.58 -17.47 -3.19
N THR A 4 8.65 -16.23 -2.67
CA THR A 4 7.51 -15.44 -2.19
C THR A 4 7.79 -13.95 -2.38
N VAL A 5 6.80 -13.20 -2.85
CA VAL A 5 6.80 -11.75 -3.07
C VAL A 5 6.38 -11.05 -1.78
N ASN A 6 7.19 -10.14 -1.26
CA ASN A 6 6.83 -9.29 -0.12
C ASN A 6 5.94 -8.13 -0.58
N ILE A 7 4.76 -8.03 0.01
CA ILE A 7 3.72 -7.08 -0.36
C ILE A 7 3.58 -6.02 0.72
N ALA A 8 3.57 -4.75 0.31
CA ALA A 8 3.09 -3.64 1.13
C ALA A 8 1.71 -3.19 0.66
N VAL A 9 0.74 -3.08 1.57
CA VAL A 9 -0.60 -2.57 1.26
C VAL A 9 -0.73 -1.14 1.78
N PHE A 10 -1.04 -0.21 0.88
CA PHE A 10 -1.18 1.22 1.19
C PHE A 10 -2.64 1.57 1.42
N VAL A 11 -2.92 2.30 2.49
CA VAL A 11 -4.28 2.62 2.94
C VAL A 11 -4.39 4.05 3.47
N SER A 12 -5.60 4.61 3.51
CA SER A 12 -5.85 5.91 4.14
C SER A 12 -7.03 5.94 5.12
N GLY A 13 -7.84 4.87 5.18
CA GLY A 13 -9.12 4.87 5.90
C GLY A 13 -9.52 3.52 6.47
N GLY A 14 -10.79 3.12 6.25
CA GLY A 14 -11.41 1.96 6.90
C GLY A 14 -10.83 0.58 6.55
N GLY A 15 -10.16 0.45 5.41
CA GLY A 15 -9.40 -0.76 5.05
C GLY A 15 -10.24 -2.00 4.72
N THR A 16 -11.42 -1.86 4.09
CA THR A 16 -12.23 -3.03 3.69
C THR A 16 -11.54 -3.90 2.64
N ASN A 17 -10.91 -3.29 1.62
CA ASN A 17 -10.07 -4.02 0.66
C ASN A 17 -8.85 -4.65 1.34
N LEU A 18 -8.24 -3.96 2.31
CA LEU A 18 -7.17 -4.55 3.12
C LEU A 18 -7.67 -5.80 3.86
N GLN A 19 -8.85 -5.75 4.48
CA GLN A 19 -9.41 -6.91 5.17
C GLN A 19 -9.54 -8.12 4.23
N ALA A 20 -10.08 -7.90 3.03
CA ALA A 20 -10.21 -8.97 2.04
C ALA A 20 -8.86 -9.58 1.64
N LEU A 21 -7.81 -8.76 1.51
CA LEU A 21 -6.45 -9.22 1.22
C LEU A 21 -5.86 -10.02 2.39
N LEU A 22 -6.06 -9.58 3.63
CA LEU A 22 -5.62 -10.28 4.84
C LEU A 22 -6.32 -11.63 4.98
N ASP A 23 -7.64 -11.67 4.77
CA ASP A 23 -8.44 -12.90 4.81
C ASP A 23 -8.00 -13.87 3.70
N ALA A 24 -7.76 -13.37 2.49
CA ALA A 24 -7.26 -14.19 1.38
C ALA A 24 -5.88 -14.78 1.67
N GLN A 25 -4.97 -14.00 2.29
CA GLN A 25 -3.67 -14.51 2.74
C GLN A 25 -3.84 -15.61 3.80
N ALA A 26 -4.66 -15.38 4.82
CA ALA A 26 -4.91 -16.35 5.89
C ALA A 26 -5.50 -17.66 5.35
N ASN A 27 -6.31 -17.58 4.29
CA ASN A 27 -6.89 -18.73 3.60
C ASN A 27 -5.99 -19.34 2.52
N GLY A 28 -4.74 -18.90 2.37
CA GLY A 28 -3.78 -19.45 1.41
C GLY A 28 -4.09 -19.14 -0.06
N MET A 29 -4.97 -18.17 -0.34
CA MET A 29 -5.34 -17.77 -1.70
C MET A 29 -4.27 -16.92 -2.39
N ILE A 30 -3.23 -16.50 -1.65
CA ILE A 30 -2.08 -15.75 -2.16
C ILE A 30 -0.81 -16.60 -2.03
N PRO A 31 -0.68 -17.73 -2.75
CA PRO A 31 0.37 -18.73 -2.52
C PRO A 31 1.80 -18.24 -2.82
N HIS A 32 1.93 -17.13 -3.56
CA HIS A 32 3.22 -16.55 -3.97
C HIS A 32 3.46 -15.15 -3.38
N GLY A 33 2.57 -14.68 -2.50
CA GLY A 33 2.65 -13.34 -1.91
C GLY A 33 2.56 -13.40 -0.40
N ASN A 34 3.22 -12.45 0.25
CA ASN A 34 3.19 -12.28 1.70
C ASN A 34 3.04 -10.80 2.01
N ILE A 35 1.89 -10.42 2.56
CA ILE A 35 1.59 -9.09 3.08
C ILE A 35 2.37 -8.94 4.38
N VAL A 36 3.50 -8.26 4.27
CA VAL A 36 4.43 -8.03 5.39
C VAL A 36 4.30 -6.64 5.99
N LEU A 37 3.64 -5.72 5.27
CA LEU A 37 3.52 -4.33 5.68
C LEU A 37 2.16 -3.75 5.29
N VAL A 38 1.54 -3.02 6.22
CA VAL A 38 0.46 -2.07 5.93
C VAL A 38 0.96 -0.66 6.20
N LEU A 39 0.99 0.18 5.17
CA LEU A 39 1.42 1.57 5.27
C LEU A 39 0.20 2.49 5.17
N SER A 40 0.01 3.36 6.17
CA SER A 40 -1.03 4.38 6.16
C SER A 40 -0.44 5.78 6.01
N ASN A 41 -1.13 6.65 5.27
CA ASN A 41 -0.86 8.09 5.31
C ASN A 41 -1.74 8.87 6.31
N SER A 42 -2.52 8.15 7.13
CA SER A 42 -3.37 8.70 8.18
C SER A 42 -3.16 7.91 9.48
N ARG A 43 -2.96 8.61 10.59
CA ARG A 43 -2.83 8.00 11.93
C ARG A 43 -4.12 7.35 12.41
N ASP A 44 -5.25 7.86 11.94
CA ASP A 44 -6.59 7.44 12.38
C ASP A 44 -7.21 6.36 11.49
N ALA A 45 -6.45 5.84 10.51
CA ALA A 45 -6.93 4.80 9.62
C ALA A 45 -7.22 3.51 10.41
N TYR A 46 -8.50 3.12 10.48
CA TYR A 46 -8.92 1.86 11.09
C TYR A 46 -8.26 0.62 10.45
N ALA A 47 -7.79 0.74 9.21
CA ALA A 47 -6.96 -0.26 8.55
C ALA A 47 -5.72 -0.67 9.38
N LEU A 48 -5.13 0.23 10.17
CA LEU A 48 -4.01 -0.08 11.06
C LEU A 48 -4.40 -1.09 12.14
N THR A 49 -5.61 -0.96 12.71
CA THR A 49 -6.16 -1.92 13.66
C THR A 49 -6.35 -3.29 13.00
N ARG A 50 -6.87 -3.33 11.77
CA ARG A 50 -7.05 -4.58 11.01
C ARG A 50 -5.70 -5.30 10.78
N ALA A 51 -4.69 -4.55 10.35
CA ALA A 51 -3.35 -5.07 10.14
C ALA A 51 -2.75 -5.66 11.42
N LYS A 52 -2.85 -4.91 12.54
CA LYS A 52 -2.38 -5.37 13.86
C LYS A 52 -3.10 -6.65 14.31
N ASN A 53 -4.42 -6.74 14.12
CA ASN A 53 -5.20 -7.93 14.47
C ASN A 53 -4.80 -9.15 13.63
N ALA A 54 -4.34 -8.94 12.39
CA ALA A 54 -3.82 -9.99 11.52
C ALA A 54 -2.31 -10.29 11.76
N GLY A 55 -1.68 -9.63 12.73
CA GLY A 55 -0.25 -9.81 13.02
C GLY A 55 0.69 -9.23 11.96
N VAL A 56 0.21 -8.31 11.13
CA VAL A 56 1.00 -7.65 10.07
C VAL A 56 1.60 -6.35 10.61
N GLU A 57 2.87 -6.10 10.28
CA GLU A 57 3.55 -4.88 10.68
C GLU A 57 2.90 -3.65 10.03
N THR A 58 2.89 -2.54 10.76
CA THR A 58 2.31 -1.28 10.28
C THR A 58 3.32 -0.14 10.29
N ALA A 59 3.20 0.76 9.32
CA ALA A 59 3.92 2.02 9.29
C ALA A 59 2.94 3.17 9.01
N VAL A 60 3.21 4.33 9.59
CA VAL A 60 2.45 5.56 9.31
C VAL A 60 3.41 6.64 8.83
N VAL A 61 3.12 7.20 7.67
CA VAL A 61 3.89 8.32 7.10
C VAL A 61 2.90 9.41 6.72
N VAL A 62 2.89 10.54 7.40
CA VAL A 62 1.90 11.60 7.16
C VAL A 62 2.55 12.74 6.39
N LYS A 63 2.11 13.00 5.15
CA LYS A 63 2.70 14.04 4.28
C LYS A 63 2.82 15.42 4.95
N LYS A 64 1.83 15.80 5.77
CA LYS A 64 1.84 17.08 6.51
C LYS A 64 2.98 17.17 7.52
N GLU A 65 3.38 16.05 8.11
CA GLU A 65 4.47 15.97 9.09
C GLU A 65 5.84 15.99 8.40
N GLU A 66 5.93 15.41 7.20
CA GLU A 66 7.17 15.38 6.40
C GLU A 66 7.46 16.71 5.68
N GLY A 67 6.44 17.55 5.49
CA GLY A 67 6.57 18.93 5.00
C GLY A 67 6.73 19.10 3.48
N SER A 68 7.01 18.02 2.73
CA SER A 68 7.01 18.04 1.26
C SER A 68 6.63 16.68 0.65
N GLN A 69 6.24 16.65 -0.63
CA GLN A 69 6.02 15.39 -1.36
C GLN A 69 7.29 14.54 -1.40
N GLU A 70 8.44 15.17 -1.63
CA GLU A 70 9.73 14.49 -1.75
C GLU A 70 10.13 13.78 -0.45
N LYS A 71 10.04 14.47 0.70
CA LYS A 71 10.33 13.88 2.02
C LYS A 71 9.34 12.78 2.38
N PHE A 72 8.06 12.99 2.07
CA PHE A 72 7.01 12.00 2.24
C PHE A 72 7.33 10.70 1.49
N GLU A 73 7.70 10.81 0.22
CA GLU A 73 8.04 9.66 -0.62
C GLU A 73 9.40 9.05 -0.27
N GLU A 74 10.39 9.84 0.13
CA GLU A 74 11.66 9.36 0.66
C GLU A 74 11.47 8.50 1.92
N LYS A 75 10.63 8.96 2.85
CA LYS A 75 10.29 8.20 4.05
C LYS A 75 9.60 6.89 3.71
N ILE A 76 8.62 6.91 2.78
CA ILE A 76 7.97 5.70 2.28
C ILE A 76 9.01 4.74 1.67
N ARG A 77 9.87 5.22 0.77
CA ARG A 77 10.92 4.38 0.14
C ARG A 77 11.86 3.75 1.17
N SER A 78 12.20 4.48 2.22
CA SER A 78 13.05 3.98 3.30
C SER A 78 12.39 2.79 4.01
N VAL A 79 11.11 2.91 4.37
CA VAL A 79 10.32 1.82 4.97
C VAL A 79 10.21 0.63 4.01
N LEU A 80 9.91 0.86 2.73
CA LEU A 80 9.81 -0.20 1.73
C LEU A 80 11.13 -0.96 1.55
N THR A 81 12.25 -0.25 1.58
CA THR A 81 13.60 -0.84 1.47
C THR A 81 13.93 -1.68 2.68
N GLU A 82 13.68 -1.17 3.89
CA GLU A 82 13.91 -1.89 5.15
C GLU A 82 13.14 -3.22 5.20
N LYS A 83 11.90 -3.22 4.70
CA LYS A 83 11.04 -4.42 4.68
C LYS A 83 11.21 -5.29 3.43
N ASN A 84 12.16 -4.97 2.55
CA ASN A 84 12.43 -5.70 1.32
C ASN A 84 11.17 -5.92 0.47
N ILE A 85 10.37 -4.86 0.27
CA ILE A 85 9.10 -4.92 -0.45
C ILE A 85 9.34 -5.12 -1.95
N ASP A 86 8.61 -6.09 -2.52
CA ASP A 86 8.66 -6.45 -3.93
C ASP A 86 7.44 -5.90 -4.70
N LEU A 87 6.28 -5.76 -4.05
CA LEU A 87 5.02 -5.30 -4.66
C LEU A 87 4.28 -4.33 -3.74
N ILE A 88 3.75 -3.25 -4.31
CA ILE A 88 2.90 -2.27 -3.63
C ILE A 88 1.45 -2.46 -4.11
N VAL A 89 0.52 -2.59 -3.18
CA VAL A 89 -0.92 -2.66 -3.45
C VAL A 89 -1.61 -1.45 -2.84
N LEU A 90 -2.22 -0.61 -3.68
CA LEU A 90 -3.00 0.53 -3.25
C LEU A 90 -4.44 0.08 -2.99
N ALA A 91 -4.86 0.05 -1.72
CA ALA A 91 -6.15 -0.45 -1.27
C ALA A 91 -6.94 0.67 -0.55
N GLY A 92 -7.34 1.68 -1.32
CA GLY A 92 -7.97 2.90 -0.78
C GLY A 92 -6.95 3.90 -0.23
N PHE A 93 -5.81 4.03 -0.92
CA PHE A 93 -4.80 5.04 -0.66
C PHE A 93 -5.15 6.34 -1.39
N LEU A 94 -5.26 7.46 -0.66
CA LEU A 94 -5.80 8.72 -1.18
C LEU A 94 -4.74 9.71 -1.66
N ALA A 95 -3.46 9.48 -1.34
CA ALA A 95 -2.39 10.35 -1.81
C ALA A 95 -1.93 9.96 -3.22
N ILE A 96 -1.74 10.97 -4.07
CA ILE A 96 -1.11 10.78 -5.38
C ILE A 96 0.38 10.56 -5.17
N LEU A 97 0.91 9.50 -5.79
CA LEU A 97 2.34 9.22 -5.88
C LEU A 97 2.91 9.94 -7.10
N SER A 98 4.10 10.49 -6.96
CA SER A 98 4.79 11.21 -8.03
C SER A 98 5.26 10.26 -9.15
N GLU A 99 5.59 10.84 -10.30
CA GLU A 99 6.26 10.13 -11.38
C GLU A 99 7.63 9.58 -10.93
N ASP A 100 8.38 10.35 -10.13
CA ASP A 100 9.66 9.91 -9.56
C ASP A 100 9.50 8.65 -8.69
N PHE A 101 8.43 8.61 -7.88
CA PHE A 101 8.13 7.42 -7.08
C PHE A 101 7.73 6.24 -7.97
N THR A 102 6.75 6.42 -8.84
CA THR A 102 6.19 5.32 -9.64
C THR A 102 7.20 4.74 -10.63
N SER A 103 8.08 5.56 -11.21
CA SER A 103 9.19 5.12 -12.08
C SER A 103 10.25 4.25 -11.38
N ARG A 104 10.33 4.26 -10.05
CA ARG A 104 11.20 3.34 -9.29
C ARG A 104 10.57 1.97 -9.06
N TYR A 105 9.25 1.87 -9.18
CA TYR A 105 8.48 0.65 -8.95
C TYR A 105 7.70 0.23 -10.20
N VAL A 106 8.33 0.36 -11.38
CA VAL A 106 7.75 -0.06 -12.67
C VAL A 106 7.26 -1.50 -12.58
N ASN A 107 6.01 -1.74 -12.99
CA ASN A 107 5.33 -3.04 -12.92
C ASN A 107 5.21 -3.65 -11.51
N ARG A 108 5.38 -2.84 -10.46
CA ARG A 108 5.36 -3.26 -9.05
C ARG A 108 4.36 -2.48 -8.20
N ILE A 109 3.39 -1.81 -8.84
CA ILE A 109 2.29 -1.11 -8.18
C ILE A 109 0.97 -1.59 -8.80
N ILE A 110 0.03 -2.02 -7.97
CA ILE A 110 -1.34 -2.37 -8.38
C ILE A 110 -2.31 -1.51 -7.58
N ASN A 111 -3.39 -1.06 -8.21
CA ASN A 111 -4.45 -0.30 -7.56
C ASN A 111 -5.81 -0.92 -7.87
N VAL A 112 -6.71 -0.90 -6.89
CA VAL A 112 -8.14 -1.18 -7.10
C VAL A 112 -8.89 0.15 -7.15
N HIS A 113 -9.60 0.39 -8.26
CA HIS A 113 -10.37 1.62 -8.49
C HIS A 113 -11.88 1.28 -8.52
N PRO A 114 -12.76 2.04 -7.84
CA PRO A 114 -14.19 1.73 -7.76
C PRO A 114 -14.97 2.17 -9.00
N SER A 115 -14.44 1.93 -10.20
CA SER A 115 -15.15 2.11 -11.46
C SER A 115 -14.56 1.24 -12.57
N LEU A 116 -15.31 1.08 -13.67
CA LEU A 116 -14.83 0.41 -14.86
C LEU A 116 -13.99 1.37 -15.70
N ILE A 117 -12.67 1.28 -15.59
CA ILE A 117 -11.72 2.11 -16.36
C ILE A 117 -11.96 1.91 -17.87
N PRO A 118 -12.01 2.99 -18.69
CA PRO A 118 -11.66 4.38 -18.37
C PRO A 118 -12.81 5.26 -17.83
N SER A 119 -13.99 4.70 -17.57
CA SER A 119 -15.15 5.49 -17.10
C SER A 119 -14.97 5.94 -15.65
N PHE A 120 -15.34 7.20 -15.35
CA PHE A 120 -15.32 7.80 -14.00
C PHE A 120 -13.95 7.78 -13.31
N CYS A 121 -12.88 7.80 -14.09
CA CYS A 121 -11.56 8.00 -13.56
C CYS A 121 -11.34 9.48 -13.17
N GLY A 122 -10.33 9.74 -12.32
CA GLY A 122 -9.93 11.10 -11.99
C GLY A 122 -9.39 11.86 -13.21
N LYS A 123 -8.93 13.10 -13.01
CA LYS A 123 -8.29 13.88 -14.09
C LYS A 123 -7.09 13.09 -14.66
N GLY A 124 -7.02 12.95 -15.99
CA GLY A 124 -5.86 12.37 -16.70
C GLY A 124 -6.03 10.95 -17.24
N PHE A 125 -7.25 10.45 -17.34
CA PHE A 125 -7.62 9.21 -18.04
C PHE A 125 -8.42 9.50 -19.30
#